data_AF-A0A417INK9-F1
#
_entry.id   AF-A0A417INK9-F1
#
_cell.length_a   1.000
_cell.length_b   1.000
_cell.length_c   1.000
_cell.angle_alpha   90.00
_cell.angle_beta   90.00
_cell.angle_gamma   90.00
#
_symmetry.space_group_name_H-M   'P 1'
#
loop_
_entity.id
_entity.type
_entity.pdbx_description
1 polymer ?
#
loop_
_entity_poly.entity_id
_entity_poly.type
_entity_poly.pdbx_seq_one_letter_code
_entity_poly.pdbx_strand_id
1 'polypeptide(L)'
;MTTINLKRYYPYMTENVMLEVSDEIAATLSMGGRLCDSYKRQKRRNGECSLDTDLGFEADVLRQPMPPDEYIEARETTFALYDALAQLPPTQVRRVYQHYLLGMSKAEIATAEGVGRSRICCSIERGLAAMKNILKKSL
;
A
#
# COMPACT_ATOMS: atom_id res chain seq x y z
N MET A 1 31.99 15.26 38.30
CA MET A 1 32.04 13.91 37.68
C MET A 1 30.74 13.23 38.00
N THR A 2 30.10 12.63 36.99
CA THR A 2 28.77 12.03 37.10
C THR A 2 28.80 10.64 36.47
N THR A 3 28.25 9.64 37.18
CA THR A 3 28.11 8.29 36.65
C THR A 3 26.85 8.18 35.80
N ILE A 4 26.98 7.73 34.55
CA ILE A 4 25.85 7.49 33.64
C ILE A 4 25.74 6.01 33.29
N ASN A 5 24.53 5.57 32.92
CA ASN A 5 24.31 4.25 32.34
C ASN A 5 24.24 4.37 30.81
N LEU A 6 25.20 3.77 30.09
CA LEU A 6 25.30 3.84 28.64
C LEU A 6 24.11 3.19 27.92
N LYS A 7 23.48 2.18 28.51
CA LYS A 7 22.30 1.50 27.95
C LYS A 7 21.12 2.47 27.74
N ARG A 8 21.05 3.57 28.50
CA ARG A 8 20.01 4.58 28.33
C ARG A 8 20.14 5.37 27.02
N TYR A 9 21.35 5.46 26.48
CA TYR A 9 21.64 6.28 25.29
C TYR A 9 21.90 5.43 24.05
N TYR A 10 22.36 4.18 24.21
CA TYR A 10 22.71 3.28 23.11
C TYR A 10 21.85 2.00 23.15
N PRO A 11 20.80 1.90 22.30
CA PRO A 11 19.84 0.79 22.34
C PRO A 11 20.42 -0.58 22.00
N TYR A 12 21.55 -0.63 21.29
CA TYR A 12 22.23 -1.87 20.91
C TYR A 12 23.04 -2.49 22.07
N MET A 13 23.22 -1.77 23.19
CA MET A 13 23.87 -2.32 24.37
C MET A 13 22.91 -3.22 25.15
N THR A 14 23.31 -4.48 25.35
CA THR A 14 22.55 -5.48 26.10
C THR A 14 22.74 -5.34 27.60
N GLU A 15 23.93 -4.94 28.05
CA GLU A 15 24.32 -4.86 29.45
C GLU A 15 24.23 -3.44 30.03
N ASN A 16 24.09 -3.36 31.35
CA ASN A 16 24.09 -2.09 32.08
C ASN A 16 25.54 -1.69 32.39
N VAL A 17 26.14 -0.88 31.53
CA VAL A 17 27.49 -0.34 31.72
C VAL A 17 27.41 1.04 32.39
N MET A 18 27.91 1.12 33.63
CA MET A 18 28.02 2.36 34.40
C MET A 18 29.39 2.98 34.14
N LEU A 19 29.43 4.23 33.66
CA LEU A 19 30.66 4.92 33.31
C LEU A 19 30.69 6.31 33.96
N GLU A 20 31.79 6.64 34.63
CA GLU A 20 32.01 7.98 35.19
C GLU A 20 32.50 8.93 34.10
N VAL A 21 31.76 10.01 33.90
CA VAL A 21 32.04 11.02 32.89
C VAL A 21 32.10 12.41 33.51
N SER A 22 32.68 13.37 32.79
CA SER A 22 32.60 14.76 33.19
C SER A 22 31.15 15.26 33.17
N ASP A 23 30.87 16.28 33.98
CA ASP A 23 29.52 16.81 34.12
C ASP A 23 29.02 17.46 32.82
N GLU A 24 29.95 17.99 32.02
CA GLU A 24 29.67 18.50 30.66
C GLU A 24 29.19 17.39 29.71
N ILE A 25 29.83 16.22 29.74
CA ILE A 25 29.45 15.08 28.89
C ILE A 25 28.11 14.50 29.37
N ALA A 26 27.90 14.40 30.69
CA ALA A 26 26.62 13.96 31.24
C ALA A 26 25.47 14.91 30.87
N ALA A 27 25.70 16.23 30.91
CA ALA A 27 24.72 17.24 30.54
C ALA A 27 24.38 17.18 29.04
N THR A 28 25.39 17.09 28.17
CA THR A 28 25.19 17.01 26.71
C THR A 28 24.44 15.75 26.30
N LEU A 29 24.78 14.58 26.85
CA LEU A 29 24.04 13.34 26.59
C LEU A 29 22.59 13.41 27.08
N SER A 30 22.35 13.98 28.27
CA SER A 30 21.00 14.20 28.80
C SER A 30 20.15 15.12 27.92
N MET A 31 20.73 16.22 27.44
CA MET A 31 20.07 17.14 26.51
C MET A 31 19.77 16.46 25.17
N GLY A 32 20.73 15.72 24.60
CA GLY A 32 20.55 14.97 23.37
C GLY A 32 19.40 13.97 23.46
N GLY A 33 19.32 13.19 24.54
CA GLY A 33 18.23 12.24 24.77
C GLY A 33 16.84 12.92 24.81
N ARG A 34 16.74 14.06 25.49
CA ARG A 34 15.48 14.83 25.56
C ARG A 34 15.05 15.37 24.18
N LEU A 35 16.00 15.82 23.37
CA LEU A 35 15.73 16.29 22.01
C LEU A 35 15.26 15.15 21.11
N CYS A 36 15.90 13.98 21.18
CA CYS A 36 15.47 12.78 20.46
C CYS A 36 14.04 12.35 20.85
N ASP A 37 13.72 12.36 22.14
CA ASP A 37 12.38 12.04 22.62
C ASP A 37 11.34 13.07 22.17
N SER A 38 11.68 14.36 22.20
CA SER A 38 10.82 15.44 21.69
C SER A 38 10.54 15.26 20.20
N TYR A 39 11.59 15.00 19.41
CA TYR A 39 11.51 14.73 17.99
C TYR A 39 10.60 13.51 17.69
N LYS A 40 10.78 12.40 18.40
CA LYS A 40 9.91 11.20 18.27
C LYS A 40 8.45 11.51 18.63
N ARG A 41 8.18 12.32 19.66
CA ARG A 41 6.82 12.73 20.04
C ARG A 41 6.17 13.64 18.99
N GLN A 42 6.93 14.58 18.44
CA GLN A 42 6.49 15.46 17.37
C GLN A 42 6.12 14.66 16.11
N LYS A 43 7.01 13.75 15.71
CA LYS A 43 6.82 12.83 14.59
C LYS A 43 5.51 12.03 14.71
N ARG A 44 5.22 11.46 15.89
CA ARG A 44 3.93 10.79 16.19
C ARG A 44 2.72 11.72 16.14
N ARG A 45 2.83 12.95 16.66
CA ARG A 45 1.72 13.94 16.64
C ARG A 45 1.37 14.37 15.22
N ASN A 46 2.38 14.48 14.36
CA ASN A 46 2.24 14.91 12.98
C ASN A 46 1.93 13.76 12.01
N GLY A 47 1.96 12.51 12.47
CA GLY A 47 1.83 11.34 11.60
C GLY A 47 2.97 11.19 10.60
N GLU A 48 4.12 11.80 10.89
CA GLU A 48 5.32 11.68 10.08
C GLU A 48 5.98 10.32 10.40
N CYS A 49 6.28 9.51 9.41
CA CYS A 49 7.01 8.25 9.60
C CYS A 49 8.38 8.31 8.91
N SER A 50 9.26 7.31 9.11
CA SER A 50 10.64 7.40 8.59
C SER A 50 10.66 7.23 7.09
N LEU A 51 11.40 8.09 6.38
CA LEU A 51 11.62 8.01 4.94
C LEU A 51 12.55 6.85 4.54
N ASP A 52 12.97 6.00 5.48
CA ASP A 52 13.90 4.87 5.25
C ASP A 52 13.18 3.59 4.76
N THR A 53 11.94 3.70 4.27
CA THR A 53 11.22 2.57 3.70
C THR A 53 10.32 3.05 2.56
N ASP A 54 10.23 2.25 1.50
CA ASP A 54 9.49 2.58 0.28
C ASP A 54 8.07 3.06 0.58
N LEU A 55 7.65 4.12 -0.13
CA LEU A 55 6.31 4.69 0.00
C LEU A 55 5.24 3.59 -0.14
N GLY A 56 4.44 3.40 0.91
CA GLY A 56 3.30 2.49 0.93
C GLY A 56 3.45 1.26 1.83
N PHE A 57 4.66 0.92 2.28
CA PHE A 57 4.87 -0.28 3.10
C PHE A 57 4.29 -0.16 4.52
N GLU A 58 4.19 1.04 5.08
CA GLU A 58 3.64 1.24 6.43
C GLU A 58 2.16 0.88 6.53
N ALA A 59 1.40 1.04 5.44
CA ALA A 59 0.02 0.56 5.37
C ALA A 59 -0.05 -0.99 5.30
N ASP A 60 0.96 -1.62 4.69
CA ASP A 60 1.13 -3.07 4.61
C ASP A 60 1.64 -3.68 5.94
N VAL A 61 2.49 -2.97 6.70
CA VAL A 61 2.99 -3.41 8.02
C VAL A 61 1.90 -3.35 9.08
N LEU A 62 0.93 -2.42 8.96
CA LEU A 62 -0.21 -2.34 9.86
C LEU A 62 -1.26 -3.43 9.59
N ARG A 63 -1.29 -4.02 8.39
CA ARG A 63 -2.15 -5.17 8.10
C ARG A 63 -1.39 -6.45 8.40
N GLN A 64 -1.96 -7.29 9.26
CA GLN A 64 -1.47 -8.66 9.35
C GLN A 64 -1.49 -9.29 7.94
N PRO A 65 -0.47 -10.08 7.57
CA PRO A 65 -0.49 -10.81 6.31
C PRO A 65 -1.79 -11.61 6.26
N MET A 66 -2.49 -11.48 5.13
CA MET A 66 -3.75 -12.17 4.88
C MET A 66 -3.57 -13.67 5.15
N PRO A 67 -4.44 -14.32 5.96
CA PRO A 67 -4.33 -15.73 6.21
C PRO A 67 -4.44 -16.53 4.90
N PRO A 68 -3.87 -17.75 4.83
CA PRO A 68 -3.85 -18.53 3.60
C PRO A 68 -5.24 -18.75 2.98
N ASP A 69 -6.27 -18.92 3.80
CA ASP A 69 -7.64 -19.13 3.36
C ASP A 69 -8.19 -17.89 2.62
N GLU A 70 -8.04 -16.70 3.22
CA GLU A 70 -8.44 -15.44 2.58
C GLU A 70 -7.64 -15.18 1.28
N TYR A 71 -6.37 -15.59 1.22
CA TYR A 71 -5.57 -15.50 0.01
C TYR A 71 -6.12 -16.39 -1.11
N ILE A 72 -6.54 -17.61 -0.79
CA ILE A 72 -7.16 -18.54 -1.74
C ILE A 72 -8.49 -17.99 -2.22
N GLU A 73 -9.35 -17.53 -1.32
CA GLU A 73 -10.64 -16.92 -1.67
C GLU A 73 -10.47 -15.69 -2.58
N ALA A 74 -9.54 -14.79 -2.24
CA ALA A 74 -9.21 -13.65 -3.08
C ALA A 74 -8.75 -14.10 -4.47
N ARG A 75 -7.92 -15.15 -4.56
CA ARG A 75 -7.47 -15.70 -5.84
C ARG A 75 -8.62 -16.31 -6.65
N GLU A 76 -9.52 -17.05 -6.02
CA GLU A 76 -10.71 -17.61 -6.68
C GLU A 76 -11.61 -16.52 -7.24
N THR A 77 -11.84 -15.43 -6.49
CA THR A 77 -12.61 -14.29 -7.00
C THR A 77 -11.95 -13.64 -8.22
N THR A 78 -10.61 -13.51 -8.22
CA THR A 78 -9.88 -12.97 -9.39
C THR A 78 -9.99 -13.89 -10.60
N PHE A 79 -9.93 -15.21 -10.41
CA PHE A 79 -10.10 -16.16 -11.51
C PHE A 79 -11.51 -16.13 -12.09
N ALA A 80 -12.54 -16.05 -11.24
CA ALA A 80 -13.91 -15.89 -11.71
C ALA A 80 -14.11 -14.63 -12.58
N LEU A 81 -13.41 -13.53 -12.26
CA LEU A 81 -13.43 -12.31 -13.09
C LEU A 81 -12.76 -12.53 -14.46
N TYR A 82 -11.60 -13.20 -14.50
CA TYR A 82 -10.91 -13.50 -15.76
C TYR A 82 -11.72 -14.47 -16.63
N ASP A 83 -12.35 -15.48 -16.03
CA ASP A 83 -13.23 -16.41 -16.72
C ASP A 83 -14.47 -15.69 -17.28
N ALA A 84 -15.05 -14.77 -16.52
CA ALA A 84 -16.17 -13.96 -16.99
C ALA A 84 -15.76 -13.02 -18.14
N LEU A 85 -14.55 -12.46 -18.12
CA LEU A 85 -14.00 -11.70 -19.24
C LEU A 85 -13.81 -12.57 -20.47
N ALA A 86 -13.25 -13.78 -20.33
CA ALA A 86 -12.97 -14.68 -21.45
C ALA A 86 -14.25 -15.13 -22.20
N GLN A 87 -15.39 -15.14 -21.51
CA GLN A 87 -16.70 -15.48 -22.09
C GLN A 87 -17.36 -14.34 -22.88
N LEU A 88 -16.84 -13.11 -22.82
CA LEU A 88 -17.39 -11.99 -23.58
C LEU A 88 -16.96 -12.04 -25.06
N PRO A 89 -17.70 -11.36 -25.96
CA PRO A 89 -17.25 -11.11 -27.32
C PRO A 89 -15.90 -10.36 -27.35
N PRO A 90 -14.99 -10.66 -28.29
CA PRO A 90 -13.61 -10.16 -28.28
C PRO A 90 -13.53 -8.62 -28.31
N THR A 91 -14.46 -7.97 -29.01
CA THR A 91 -14.56 -6.51 -29.06
C THR A 91 -14.91 -5.90 -27.70
N GLN A 92 -15.78 -6.57 -26.93
CA GLN A 92 -16.15 -6.11 -25.59
C GLN A 92 -15.00 -6.33 -24.61
N VAL A 93 -14.35 -7.50 -24.67
CA VAL A 93 -13.14 -7.81 -23.86
C VAL A 93 -12.09 -6.72 -24.06
N ARG A 94 -11.72 -6.44 -25.31
CA ARG A 94 -10.68 -5.45 -25.63
C ARG A 94 -10.99 -4.07 -25.04
N ARG A 95 -12.23 -3.60 -25.20
CA ARG A 95 -12.64 -2.27 -24.72
C ARG A 95 -12.75 -2.19 -23.20
N VAL A 96 -13.23 -3.24 -22.53
CA VAL A 96 -13.26 -3.33 -21.07
C VAL A 96 -11.84 -3.37 -20.51
N TYR A 97 -10.96 -4.17 -21.12
CA TYR A 97 -9.55 -4.27 -20.76
C TYR A 97 -8.83 -2.93 -20.90
N GLN A 98 -8.97 -2.27 -22.04
CA GLN A 98 -8.37 -0.94 -22.28
C GLN A 98 -8.85 0.11 -21.26
N HIS A 99 -10.13 0.10 -20.90
CA HIS A 99 -10.66 1.11 -20.00
C HIS A 99 -10.28 0.86 -18.53
N TYR A 100 -10.46 -0.37 -18.02
CA TYR A 100 -10.30 -0.66 -16.60
C TYR A 100 -8.92 -1.19 -16.22
N LEU A 101 -8.26 -1.97 -17.09
CA LEU A 101 -6.94 -2.54 -16.80
C LEU A 101 -5.81 -1.65 -17.31
N LEU A 102 -5.99 -0.98 -18.45
CA LEU A 102 -4.99 -0.04 -19.00
C LEU A 102 -5.27 1.43 -18.66
N GLY A 103 -6.41 1.74 -18.04
CA GLY A 103 -6.75 3.11 -17.62
C GLY A 103 -7.04 4.09 -18.76
N MET A 104 -7.25 3.62 -20.00
CA MET A 104 -7.53 4.48 -21.14
C MET A 104 -8.91 5.15 -21.01
N SER A 105 -9.02 6.40 -21.44
CA SER A 105 -10.32 7.05 -21.49
C SER A 105 -11.19 6.48 -22.62
N LYS A 106 -12.52 6.49 -22.45
CA LYS A 106 -13.45 6.04 -23.51
C LYS A 106 -13.31 6.86 -24.80
N ALA A 107 -12.80 8.09 -24.71
CA ALA A 107 -12.50 8.94 -25.85
C ALA A 107 -11.22 8.51 -26.58
N GLU A 108 -10.14 8.18 -25.85
CA GLU A 108 -8.92 7.61 -26.42
C GLU A 108 -9.16 6.27 -27.12
N ILE A 109 -10.00 5.41 -26.53
CA ILE A 109 -10.38 4.14 -27.16
C ILE A 109 -11.16 4.39 -28.46
N ALA A 110 -12.07 5.36 -28.43
CA ALA A 110 -12.87 5.75 -29.58
C ALA A 110 -12.00 6.28 -30.73
N THR A 111 -11.03 7.15 -30.44
CA THR A 111 -10.09 7.68 -31.44
C THR A 111 -9.17 6.59 -31.97
N ALA A 112 -8.65 5.71 -31.12
CA ALA A 112 -7.79 4.59 -31.52
C ALA A 112 -8.49 3.57 -32.42
N GLU A 113 -9.78 3.30 -32.18
CA GLU A 113 -10.57 2.38 -33.01
C GLU A 113 -11.24 3.08 -34.22
N GLY A 114 -11.21 4.40 -34.31
CA GLY A 114 -11.91 5.17 -35.35
C GLY A 114 -13.44 5.09 -35.25
N VAL A 115 -13.96 4.90 -34.03
CA VAL A 115 -15.39 4.68 -33.76
C VAL A 115 -15.96 5.81 -32.89
N GLY A 116 -17.23 6.16 -33.05
CA GLY A 116 -17.89 7.12 -32.17
C GLY A 116 -17.90 6.71 -30.69
N ARG A 117 -17.66 7.69 -29.79
CA ARG A 117 -17.61 7.50 -28.33
C ARG A 117 -18.82 6.77 -27.75
N SER A 118 -20.02 7.04 -28.27
CA SER A 118 -21.26 6.36 -27.85
C SER A 118 -21.19 4.85 -28.01
N ARG A 119 -20.59 4.36 -29.11
CA ARG A 119 -20.44 2.93 -29.37
C ARG A 119 -19.48 2.26 -28.40
N ILE A 120 -18.42 2.97 -27.99
CA ILE A 120 -17.51 2.49 -26.93
C ILE A 120 -18.25 2.41 -25.60
N CYS A 121 -18.97 3.47 -25.20
CA CYS A 121 -19.75 3.47 -23.96
C CYS A 121 -20.74 2.30 -23.91
N CYS A 122 -21.60 2.16 -24.91
CA CYS A 122 -22.58 1.07 -24.95
C CYS A 122 -21.93 -0.31 -24.99
N SER A 123 -20.77 -0.44 -25.64
CA SER A 123 -20.04 -1.71 -25.70
C SER A 123 -19.47 -2.11 -24.34
N ILE A 124 -18.91 -1.17 -23.59
CA ILE A 124 -18.37 -1.40 -22.25
C ILE A 124 -19.52 -1.71 -21.29
N GLU A 125 -20.60 -0.92 -21.30
CA GLU A 125 -21.77 -1.14 -20.44
C GLU A 125 -22.42 -2.51 -20.66
N ARG A 126 -22.55 -2.94 -21.92
CA ARG A 126 -23.05 -4.29 -22.24
C ARG A 126 -22.07 -5.38 -21.79
N GLY A 127 -20.76 -5.17 -21.96
CA GLY A 127 -19.75 -6.09 -21.46
C GLY A 127 -19.84 -6.28 -19.95
N LEU A 128 -19.94 -5.18 -19.19
CA LEU A 128 -20.11 -5.22 -17.73
C LEU A 128 -21.43 -5.89 -17.30
N ALA A 129 -22.53 -5.61 -18.01
CA ALA A 129 -23.81 -6.26 -17.74
C ALA A 129 -23.77 -7.77 -17.99
N ALA A 130 -23.08 -8.20 -19.05
CA ALA A 130 -22.87 -9.61 -19.35
C ALA A 130 -21.98 -10.29 -18.30
N MET A 131 -20.85 -9.67 -17.90
CA MET A 131 -20.00 -10.18 -16.82
C MET A 131 -20.77 -10.34 -15.51
N LYS A 132 -21.59 -9.34 -15.14
CA LYS A 132 -22.45 -9.42 -13.96
C LYS A 132 -23.37 -10.65 -14.01
N ASN A 133 -23.93 -10.97 -15.16
CA ASN A 133 -24.81 -12.13 -15.32
C ASN A 133 -24.05 -13.46 -15.28
N ILE A 134 -22.81 -13.50 -15.79
CA ILE A 134 -21.94 -14.69 -15.73
C ILE A 134 -21.51 -14.95 -14.28
N LEU A 135 -21.09 -13.91 -13.56
CA LEU A 135 -20.65 -14.00 -12.17
C LEU A 135 -21.80 -14.44 -11.24
N LYS A 136 -23.02 -13.91 -11.45
CA LYS A 136 -24.21 -14.33 -10.70
C LYS A 136 -24.63 -15.79 -10.90
N LYS A 137 -24.12 -16.46 -11.93
CA LYS A 137 -24.38 -17.88 -12.20
C LYS A 137 -23.29 -18.80 -11.66
N SER A 138 -22.10 -18.25 -11.40
CA SER A 138 -20.92 -19.00 -10.97
C SER A 138 -20.66 -18.87 -9.46
N LEU A 139 -21.17 -17.81 -8.84
CA LEU A 139 -21.26 -17.60 -7.38
C LEU A 139 -22.67 -17.94 -6.89
#